data_AF-A0A736I627-F1
#
_entry.id   AF-A0A736I627-F1
#
_cell.length_a   1.000
_cell.length_b   1.000
_cell.length_c   1.000
_cell.angle_alpha   90.00
_cell.angle_beta   90.00
_cell.angle_gamma   90.00
#
_symmetry.space_group_name_H-M   'P 1'
#
loop_
_entity.id
_entity.type
_entity.pdbx_description
1 polymer ?
#
loop_
_entity_poly.entity_id
_entity_poly.type
_entity_poly.pdbx_seq_one_letter_code
_entity_poly.pdbx_strand_id
1 'polypeptide(L)'
;RFASHGGYMLQGQELKAVQNVILKNGALNAAIVGQPAYKIAELAGFSVPETTKILIGEVTVVDESEPFAHEKLSPTLAMYRAKDFEEAVEKAEKLVAMGGIGHTSCLYTDQDNQPERVAYFGQMMKTARILINTPASQGGIG
;
A
#
# COMPACT_ATOMS: atom_id res chain seq x y z
N ARG A 1 5.50 -15.11 -2.11
CA ARG A 1 5.94 -14.51 -3.40
C ARG A 1 6.72 -13.20 -3.20
N PHE A 2 6.27 -12.27 -2.35
CA PHE A 2 6.96 -10.98 -2.15
C PHE A 2 8.42 -11.11 -1.69
N ALA A 3 8.69 -12.00 -0.72
CA ALA A 3 10.04 -12.25 -0.22
C ALA A 3 11.06 -12.60 -1.32
N SER A 4 10.68 -13.41 -2.30
CA SER A 4 11.58 -13.80 -3.40
C SER A 4 11.81 -12.69 -4.43
N HIS A 5 11.08 -11.56 -4.35
CA HIS A 5 11.20 -10.43 -5.27
C HIS A 5 11.68 -9.15 -4.55
N GLY A 6 12.25 -9.28 -3.35
CA GLY A 6 12.82 -8.16 -2.58
C GLY A 6 11.85 -7.46 -1.64
N GLY A 7 10.68 -8.04 -1.35
CA GLY A 7 9.77 -7.57 -0.31
C GLY A 7 10.14 -8.12 1.06
N TYR A 8 10.32 -7.24 2.04
CA TYR A 8 10.59 -7.61 3.42
C TYR A 8 9.31 -7.49 4.25
N MET A 9 8.87 -8.61 4.85
CA MET A 9 7.67 -8.64 5.69
C MET A 9 8.04 -8.19 7.10
N LEU A 10 7.50 -7.05 7.54
CA LEU A 10 7.71 -6.53 8.88
C LEU A 10 6.91 -7.35 9.91
N GLN A 11 7.53 -7.66 11.04
CA GLN A 11 6.85 -8.40 12.12
C GLN A 11 7.13 -7.79 13.50
N GLY A 12 6.18 -7.95 14.42
CA GLY A 12 6.36 -7.61 15.84
C GLY A 12 6.87 -6.19 16.07
N GLN A 13 8.11 -6.08 16.56
CA GLN A 13 8.73 -4.78 16.88
C GLN A 13 9.12 -3.98 15.62
N GLU A 14 9.53 -4.64 14.53
CA GLU A 14 9.90 -3.96 13.28
C GLU A 14 8.70 -3.22 12.68
N LEU A 15 7.52 -3.87 12.69
CA LEU A 15 6.28 -3.25 12.20
C LEU A 15 5.97 -1.96 12.98
N LYS A 16 5.99 -2.04 14.31
CA LYS A 16 5.76 -0.87 15.18
C LYS A 16 6.80 0.22 14.98
N ALA A 17 8.06 -0.17 14.81
CA ALA A 17 9.14 0.77 14.55
C ALA A 17 8.92 1.53 13.23
N VAL A 18 8.52 0.83 12.17
CA VAL A 18 8.19 1.46 10.88
C VAL A 18 6.94 2.35 11.00
N GLN A 19 5.89 1.92 11.70
CA GLN A 19 4.70 2.74 11.95
C GLN A 19 5.05 4.10 12.58
N ASN A 20 5.96 4.09 13.57
CA ASN A 20 6.42 5.30 14.28
C ASN A 20 7.25 6.26 13.41
N VAL A 21 7.83 5.79 12.31
CA VAL A 21 8.59 6.67 11.39
C VAL A 21 7.77 7.11 10.19
N ILE A 22 6.65 6.48 9.86
CA ILE A 22 5.77 6.91 8.77
C ILE A 22 5.16 8.27 9.08
N LEU A 23 4.56 8.41 10.27
CA LEU A 23 3.94 9.66 10.70
C LEU A 23 4.76 10.32 11.82
N LYS A 24 5.01 11.61 11.69
CA LYS A 24 5.61 12.45 12.71
C LYS A 24 4.69 13.63 12.99
N ASN A 25 4.23 13.77 14.24
CA ASN A 25 3.28 14.81 14.65
C ASN A 25 1.98 14.81 13.82
N GLY A 26 1.48 13.63 13.44
CA GLY A 26 0.24 13.49 12.65
C GLY A 26 0.37 13.78 11.15
N ALA A 27 1.58 14.09 10.66
CA ALA A 27 1.84 14.30 9.23
C ALA A 27 2.87 13.29 8.71
N LEU A 28 2.89 13.09 7.39
CA LEU A 28 3.90 12.25 6.73
C LEU A 28 5.31 12.75 7.06
N ASN A 29 6.16 11.84 7.52
CA ASN A 29 7.54 12.16 7.85
C ASN A 29 8.37 12.39 6.57
N ALA A 30 8.74 13.64 6.31
CA ALA A 30 9.55 13.99 5.13
C ALA A 30 10.87 13.23 5.03
N ALA A 31 11.41 12.73 6.16
CA ALA A 31 12.66 11.96 6.18
C ALA A 31 12.57 10.59 5.48
N ILE A 32 11.36 10.04 5.27
CA ILE A 32 11.18 8.76 4.55
C ILE A 32 10.90 8.94 3.06
N VAL A 33 10.53 10.14 2.62
CA VAL A 33 10.09 10.40 1.23
C VAL A 33 11.23 10.14 0.25
N GLY A 34 10.97 9.28 -0.74
CA GLY A 34 11.95 8.91 -1.77
C GLY A 34 13.19 8.15 -1.27
N GLN A 35 13.24 7.75 0.00
CA GLN A 35 14.37 6.98 0.54
C GLN A 35 14.27 5.50 0.19
N PRO A 36 15.40 4.78 0.05
CA PRO A 36 15.38 3.34 -0.16
C PRO A 36 14.92 2.60 1.11
N ALA A 37 14.34 1.41 0.94
CA ALA A 37 13.74 0.63 2.02
C ALA A 37 14.70 0.35 3.20
N TYR A 38 15.98 0.06 2.90
CA TYR A 38 16.97 -0.19 3.95
C TYR A 38 17.29 1.05 4.79
N LYS A 39 17.26 2.26 4.20
CA LYS A 39 17.42 3.53 4.94
C LYS A 39 16.23 3.84 5.84
N ILE A 40 15.02 3.46 5.42
CA ILE A 40 13.82 3.60 6.25
C ILE A 40 13.88 2.64 7.44
N ALA A 41 14.35 1.41 7.25
CA ALA A 41 14.59 0.47 8.34
C ALA A 41 15.64 1.01 9.33
N GLU A 42 16.75 1.55 8.83
CA GLU A 42 17.78 2.21 9.67
C GLU A 42 17.20 3.36 10.49
N LEU A 43 16.36 4.20 9.88
CA LEU A 43 15.66 5.30 10.58
C LEU A 43 14.71 4.77 11.66
N ALA A 44 14.09 3.61 11.42
CA ALA A 44 13.26 2.90 12.39
C ALA A 44 14.09 2.14 13.45
N GLY A 45 15.42 2.18 13.40
CA GLY A 45 16.30 1.61 14.42
C GLY A 45 16.63 0.13 14.23
N PHE A 46 16.45 -0.42 13.03
CA PHE A 46 16.87 -1.79 12.69
C PHE A 46 17.51 -1.85 11.30
N SER A 47 17.98 -3.02 10.89
CA SER A 47 18.63 -3.19 9.58
C SER A 47 17.98 -4.33 8.81
N VAL A 48 17.87 -4.14 7.51
CA VAL A 48 17.49 -5.15 6.52
C VAL A 48 18.58 -5.21 5.45
N PRO A 49 18.67 -6.27 4.63
CA PRO A 49 19.63 -6.30 3.53
C PRO A 49 19.46 -5.09 2.60
N GLU A 50 20.56 -4.50 2.11
CA GLU A 50 20.52 -3.35 1.19
C GLU A 50 19.78 -3.66 -0.12
N THR A 51 19.69 -4.94 -0.49
CA THR A 51 18.93 -5.43 -1.64
C THR A 51 17.41 -5.42 -1.42
N THR A 52 16.94 -5.08 -0.21
CA THR A 52 15.51 -4.96 0.10
C THR A 52 14.91 -3.84 -0.73
N LYS A 53 13.91 -4.17 -1.55
CA LYS A 53 13.25 -3.21 -2.43
C LYS A 53 12.08 -2.50 -1.76
N ILE A 54 11.36 -3.20 -0.88
CA ILE A 54 10.13 -2.68 -0.27
C ILE A 54 9.90 -3.29 1.11
N LEU A 55 9.47 -2.47 2.07
CA LEU A 55 9.02 -2.93 3.38
C LEU A 55 7.49 -3.13 3.34
N ILE A 56 7.00 -4.25 3.86
CA ILE A 56 5.58 -4.60 3.80
C ILE A 56 5.07 -4.84 5.22
N GLY A 57 4.12 -4.03 5.67
CA GLY A 57 3.40 -4.22 6.93
C GLY A 57 2.04 -4.87 6.69
N GLU A 58 1.81 -6.07 7.24
CA GLU A 58 0.46 -6.66 7.29
C GLU A 58 -0.32 -6.00 8.41
N VAL A 59 -1.40 -5.28 8.06
CA VAL A 59 -2.23 -4.51 8.99
C VAL A 59 -3.72 -4.76 8.71
N THR A 60 -4.58 -4.44 9.67
CA THR A 60 -6.02 -4.71 9.58
C THR A 60 -6.88 -3.46 9.58
N VAL A 61 -6.35 -2.35 10.11
CA VAL A 61 -7.07 -1.08 10.30
C VAL A 61 -6.93 -0.21 9.05
N VAL A 62 -8.04 0.31 8.55
CA VAL A 62 -8.14 1.12 7.32
C VAL A 62 -8.67 2.52 7.60
N ASP A 63 -8.25 3.09 8.72
CA ASP A 63 -8.61 4.44 9.15
C ASP A 63 -7.36 5.26 9.52
N GLU A 64 -7.55 6.53 9.88
CA GLU A 64 -6.46 7.48 10.13
C GLU A 64 -5.54 7.08 11.29
N SER A 65 -5.98 6.18 12.18
CA SER A 65 -5.16 5.72 13.30
C SER A 65 -4.03 4.78 12.88
N GLU A 66 -4.10 4.20 11.68
CA GLU A 66 -3.09 3.28 11.15
C GLU A 66 -2.12 4.02 10.21
N PRO A 67 -0.85 4.24 10.58
CA PRO A 67 0.12 4.90 9.72
C PRO A 67 0.26 4.26 8.33
N PHE A 68 0.12 2.94 8.22
CA PHE A 68 0.18 2.25 6.93
C PHE A 68 -0.99 2.56 5.99
N ALA A 69 -2.13 3.05 6.51
CA ALA A 69 -3.30 3.44 5.71
C ALA A 69 -3.08 4.77 4.96
N HIS A 70 -2.16 5.62 5.41
CA HIS A 70 -1.86 6.91 4.79
C HIS A 70 -1.02 6.78 3.52
N GLU A 71 -0.96 7.85 2.72
CA GLU A 71 0.01 7.96 1.63
C GLU A 71 1.44 8.06 2.20
N LYS A 72 2.38 7.28 1.64
CA LYS A 72 3.72 7.09 2.24
C LYS A 72 4.89 7.62 1.39
N LEU A 73 4.66 7.88 0.09
CA LEU A 73 5.65 8.41 -0.88
C LEU A 73 7.07 7.80 -0.78
N SER A 74 7.13 6.51 -0.44
CA SER A 74 8.34 5.78 -0.12
C SER A 74 8.10 4.28 -0.37
N PRO A 75 9.16 3.44 -0.46
CA PRO A 75 9.03 1.99 -0.66
C PRO A 75 8.56 1.27 0.61
N THR A 76 7.36 1.61 1.05
CA THR A 76 6.62 1.01 2.17
C THR A 76 5.20 0.68 1.71
N LEU A 77 4.75 -0.55 1.92
CA LEU A 77 3.40 -1.01 1.55
C LEU A 77 2.64 -1.53 2.75
N ALA A 78 1.36 -1.21 2.79
CA ALA A 78 0.39 -1.90 3.63
C ALA A 78 -0.08 -3.15 2.89
N MET A 79 -0.27 -4.25 3.62
CA MET A 79 -0.93 -5.45 3.14
C MET A 79 -2.15 -5.73 4.01
N TYR A 80 -3.31 -5.81 3.38
CA TYR A 80 -4.58 -6.12 4.04
C TYR A 80 -5.08 -7.47 3.56
N ARG A 81 -5.45 -8.32 4.51
CA ARG A 81 -6.15 -9.57 4.19
C ARG A 81 -7.65 -9.34 4.17
N ALA A 82 -8.33 -9.90 3.18
CA ALA A 82 -9.78 -9.94 3.08
C ALA A 82 -10.23 -11.39 2.95
N LYS A 83 -11.44 -11.70 3.40
CA LYS A 83 -12.05 -13.03 3.32
C LYS A 83 -12.51 -13.35 1.89
N ASP A 84 -12.91 -12.32 1.14
CA ASP A 84 -13.43 -12.39 -0.22
C ASP A 84 -13.08 -11.12 -1.01
N PHE A 85 -13.53 -11.07 -2.26
CA PHE A 85 -13.24 -9.97 -3.17
C PHE A 85 -13.97 -8.69 -2.75
N GLU A 86 -15.22 -8.80 -2.35
CA GLU A 86 -16.08 -7.71 -1.93
C GLU A 86 -15.49 -6.98 -0.72
N GLU A 87 -15.05 -7.71 0.32
CA GLU A 87 -14.38 -7.10 1.48
C GLU A 87 -13.06 -6.42 1.08
N ALA A 88 -12.33 -6.97 0.10
CA ALA A 88 -11.12 -6.32 -0.41
C ALA A 88 -11.44 -4.98 -1.08
N VAL A 89 -12.53 -4.92 -1.87
CA VAL A 89 -13.00 -3.69 -2.51
C VAL A 89 -13.51 -2.69 -1.48
N GLU A 90 -14.26 -3.13 -0.45
CA GLU A 90 -14.70 -2.26 0.65
C GLU A 90 -13.51 -1.61 1.38
N LYS A 91 -12.45 -2.39 1.65
CA LYS A 91 -11.21 -1.86 2.26
C LYS A 91 -10.53 -0.85 1.33
N ALA A 92 -10.43 -1.16 0.04
CA ALA A 92 -9.85 -0.25 -0.95
C ALA A 92 -10.66 1.06 -1.05
N GLU A 93 -12.00 0.98 -1.03
CA GLU A 93 -12.87 2.16 -1.08
C GLU A 93 -12.64 3.06 0.13
N LYS A 94 -12.55 2.50 1.33
CA LYS A 94 -12.26 3.25 2.57
C LYS A 94 -10.92 3.97 2.49
N LEU A 95 -9.87 3.28 2.04
CA LEU A 95 -8.54 3.88 1.86
C LEU A 95 -8.56 4.99 0.80
N VAL A 96 -9.27 4.80 -0.31
CA VAL A 96 -9.48 5.85 -1.33
C VAL A 96 -10.23 7.04 -0.72
N ALA A 97 -11.26 6.81 0.09
CA ALA A 97 -12.03 7.88 0.71
C ALA A 97 -11.20 8.74 1.69
N MET A 98 -10.19 8.16 2.34
CA MET A 98 -9.31 8.88 3.27
C MET A 98 -8.37 9.87 2.59
N GLY A 99 -7.87 9.57 1.38
CA GLY A 99 -6.87 10.45 0.75
C GLY A 99 -6.61 10.24 -0.74
N GLY A 100 -7.38 9.36 -1.39
CA GLY A 100 -7.16 8.96 -2.79
C GLY A 100 -8.29 9.33 -3.76
N ILE A 101 -9.37 10.00 -3.31
CA ILE A 101 -10.51 10.36 -4.16
C ILE A 101 -10.02 11.14 -5.39
N GLY A 102 -10.48 10.72 -6.56
CA GLY A 102 -10.12 11.33 -7.84
C GLY A 102 -8.72 10.99 -8.35
N HIS A 103 -7.90 10.21 -7.60
CA HIS A 103 -6.54 9.89 -8.02
C HIS A 103 -6.47 8.63 -8.90
N THR A 104 -6.02 7.50 -8.34
CA THR A 104 -5.79 6.24 -9.07
C THR A 104 -6.12 5.04 -8.19
N SER A 105 -6.76 4.02 -8.76
CA SER A 105 -6.91 2.69 -8.17
C SER A 105 -6.44 1.62 -9.16
N CYS A 106 -6.08 0.44 -8.66
CA CYS A 106 -5.57 -0.65 -9.47
C CYS A 106 -6.10 -1.99 -8.99
N LEU A 107 -6.54 -2.83 -9.93
CA LEU A 107 -6.96 -4.21 -9.69
C LEU A 107 -6.10 -5.16 -10.53
N TYR A 108 -5.54 -6.18 -9.87
CA TYR A 108 -4.98 -7.34 -10.55
C TYR A 108 -5.96 -8.49 -10.42
N THR A 109 -6.49 -8.97 -11.54
CA THR A 109 -7.47 -10.06 -11.59
C THR A 109 -7.35 -10.80 -12.92
N ASP A 110 -7.83 -12.04 -12.97
CA ASP A 110 -8.03 -12.74 -14.24
C ASP A 110 -9.23 -12.10 -14.97
N GLN A 111 -8.95 -11.06 -15.75
CA GLN A 111 -9.97 -10.20 -16.35
C GLN A 111 -10.84 -10.94 -17.39
N ASP A 112 -10.31 -11.99 -18.01
CA ASP A 112 -11.00 -12.72 -19.08
C ASP A 112 -12.06 -13.66 -18.48
N ASN A 113 -11.76 -14.23 -17.31
CA ASN A 113 -12.66 -15.14 -16.60
C ASN A 113 -13.47 -14.48 -15.49
N GLN A 114 -13.17 -13.22 -15.12
CA GLN A 114 -13.83 -12.50 -14.01
C GLN A 114 -14.23 -11.07 -14.39
N PRO A 115 -15.02 -10.87 -15.47
CA PRO A 115 -15.46 -9.55 -15.90
C PRO A 115 -16.30 -8.83 -14.85
N GLU A 116 -17.02 -9.57 -13.99
CA GLU A 116 -17.81 -9.01 -12.88
C GLU A 116 -16.95 -8.34 -11.82
N ARG A 117 -15.73 -8.85 -11.56
CA ARG A 117 -14.78 -8.20 -10.64
C ARG A 117 -14.30 -6.86 -11.17
N VAL A 118 -13.99 -6.80 -12.47
CA VAL A 118 -13.59 -5.56 -13.14
C VAL A 118 -14.74 -4.54 -13.08
N ALA A 119 -15.96 -4.96 -13.39
CA ALA A 119 -17.14 -4.10 -13.36
C ALA A 119 -17.42 -3.58 -11.94
N TYR A 120 -17.43 -4.47 -10.93
CA TYR A 120 -17.70 -4.10 -9.54
C TYR A 120 -16.63 -3.15 -8.98
N PHE A 121 -15.35 -3.45 -9.20
CA PHE A 121 -14.27 -2.54 -8.80
C PHE A 121 -14.39 -1.17 -9.47
N GLY A 122 -14.71 -1.15 -10.77
CA GLY A 122 -14.93 0.08 -11.53
C GLY A 122 -16.09 0.94 -11.01
N GLN A 123 -17.15 0.31 -10.49
CA GLN A 123 -18.29 1.01 -9.91
C GLN A 123 -18.00 1.57 -8.52
N MET A 124 -17.23 0.85 -7.71
CA MET A 124 -16.97 1.22 -6.31
C MET A 124 -15.83 2.23 -6.16
N MET A 125 -14.79 2.17 -7.00
CA MET A 125 -13.61 3.04 -6.85
C MET A 125 -13.87 4.46 -7.36
N LYS A 126 -13.92 5.43 -6.42
CA LYS A 126 -14.06 6.87 -6.70
C LYS A 126 -12.73 7.52 -7.13
N THR A 127 -12.06 6.94 -8.12
CA THR A 127 -10.76 7.41 -8.65
C THR A 127 -10.87 7.75 -10.13
N ALA A 128 -10.14 8.76 -10.61
CA ALA A 128 -10.19 9.16 -12.03
C ALA A 128 -9.54 8.15 -12.97
N ARG A 129 -8.55 7.39 -12.48
CA ARG A 129 -7.87 6.33 -13.22
C ARG A 129 -8.09 5.00 -12.52
N ILE A 130 -8.72 4.07 -13.22
CA ILE A 130 -8.97 2.70 -12.74
C ILE A 130 -8.17 1.78 -13.64
N LEU A 131 -7.14 1.15 -13.07
CA LEU A 131 -6.15 0.38 -13.80
C LEU A 131 -6.39 -1.12 -13.61
N ILE A 132 -6.40 -1.88 -14.69
CA ILE A 132 -6.53 -3.34 -14.66
C ILE A 132 -5.22 -3.96 -15.13
N ASN A 133 -4.64 -4.85 -14.32
CA ASN A 133 -3.48 -5.66 -14.66
C ASN A 133 -2.24 -4.87 -15.14
N THR A 134 -2.03 -3.65 -14.65
CA THR A 134 -0.87 -2.81 -15.01
C THR A 134 -0.27 -2.13 -13.77
N PRO A 135 1.07 -1.91 -13.72
CA PRO A 135 1.71 -1.14 -12.66
C PRO A 135 1.09 0.24 -12.50
N ALA A 136 0.66 0.58 -11.27
CA ALA A 136 -0.15 1.78 -11.04
C ALA A 136 0.59 3.09 -11.32
N SER A 137 1.90 3.15 -11.04
CA SER A 137 2.71 4.36 -11.28
C SER A 137 2.83 4.68 -12.76
N GLN A 138 3.07 3.67 -13.61
CA GLN A 138 3.18 3.82 -15.06
C GLN A 138 1.79 3.98 -15.69
N GLY A 139 0.83 3.11 -15.35
CA GLY A 139 -0.53 3.20 -15.89
C GLY A 139 -1.24 4.50 -15.52
N GLY A 140 -0.91 5.11 -14.38
CA GLY A 140 -1.52 6.36 -13.93
C GLY A 140 -1.08 7.60 -14.71
N ILE A 141 0.02 7.53 -15.46
CA ILE A 141 0.57 8.64 -16.26
C ILE A 141 0.38 8.48 -17.77
N GLY A 142 0.03 7.28 -18.25
CA GLY A 142 -0.14 6.94 -19.68
C GLY A 142 1.16 6.50 -20.34
#